data_AF-A0A957BUK8-F1
#
_entry.id   AF-A0A957BUK8-F1
#
_cell.length_a   1.000
_cell.length_b   1.000
_cell.length_c   1.000
_cell.angle_alpha   90.00
_cell.angle_beta   90.00
_cell.angle_gamma   90.00
#
_symmetry.space_group_name_H-M   'P 1'
#
loop_
_entity.id
_entity.type
_entity.pdbx_description
1 polymer ?
#
loop_
_entity_poly.entity_id
_entity_poly.type
_entity_poly.pdbx_seq_one_letter_code
_entity_poly.pdbx_strand_id
1 'polypeptide(L)' 'PLHPYTQSLLSAVPVPDPLIEKKRQRIILKGDVPNPARPPIGCNFNTRCPVAVPGICYQEPDPPLIEVSPGHWAACHRTL' A
#
# COMPACT_ATOMS: atom_id res chain seq x y z
N PRO A 1 -7.05 -5.69 -5.12
CA PRO A 1 -6.00 -5.45 -4.10
C PRO A 1 -6.49 -4.45 -3.05
N LEU A 2 -6.48 -4.80 -1.76
CA LEU A 2 -6.93 -3.89 -0.70
C LEU A 2 -5.81 -3.03 -0.11
N HIS A 3 -4.59 -3.57 0.01
CA HIS A 3 -3.48 -2.82 0.57
C HIS A 3 -3.01 -1.71 -0.40
N PRO A 4 -2.85 -0.44 0.04
CA PRO A 4 -2.44 0.67 -0.83
C PRO A 4 -1.10 0.47 -1.53
N TYR A 5 -0.16 -0.24 -0.88
CA TYR A 5 1.11 -0.63 -1.52
C TYR A 5 0.88 -1.52 -2.76
N THR A 6 0.07 -2.57 -2.63
CA THR A 6 -0.24 -3.49 -3.73
C THR A 6 -1.01 -2.80 -4.85
N GLN A 7 -1.94 -1.91 -4.51
CA GLN A 7 -2.62 -1.07 -5.50
C GLN A 7 -1.62 -0.23 -6.29
N SER A 8 -0.64 0.35 -5.61
CA SER A 8 0.40 1.18 -6.25
C SER A 8 1.29 0.35 -7.17
N LEU A 9 1.73 -0.83 -6.73
CA LEU A 9 2.51 -1.75 -7.57
C LEU A 9 1.75 -2.16 -8.84
N LEU A 10 0.48 -2.56 -8.71
CA LEU A 10 -0.34 -2.96 -9.85
C LEU A 10 -0.67 -1.81 -10.80
N SER A 11 -0.71 -0.58 -10.29
CA SER A 11 -0.85 0.62 -11.12
C SER A 11 0.41 0.94 -11.93
N ALA A 12 1.57 0.43 -11.52
CA ALA A 12 2.85 0.66 -12.18
C ALA A 12 3.17 -0.38 -13.28
N VAL A 13 2.44 -1.49 -13.33
CA VAL A 13 2.58 -2.52 -14.37
C VAL A 13 1.99 -2.00 -15.69
N PRO A 14 2.79 -1.87 -16.76
CA PRO A 14 2.29 -1.45 -18.06
C PRO A 14 1.38 -2.52 -18.66
N VAL A 15 0.34 -2.10 -19.38
CA VAL A 15 -0.47 -3.02 -20.20
C VAL A 15 -0.05 -2.97 -21.67
N PRO A 16 -0.09 -4.10 -22.41
CA PRO A 16 0.35 -4.13 -23.81
C PRO A 16 -0.48 -3.25 -24.77
N ASP A 17 -1.76 -3.04 -24.46
CA ASP A 17 -2.64 -2.23 -25.30
C ASP A 17 -2.41 -0.73 -25.06
N PRO A 18 -1.93 0.03 -26.05
CA PRO A 18 -1.60 1.45 -25.89
C PRO A 18 -2.82 2.34 -25.65
N LEU A 19 -4.01 1.94 -26.11
CA LEU A 19 -5.25 2.71 -25.86
C LEU A 19 -5.71 2.54 -24.42
N ILE A 20 -5.52 1.35 -23.84
CA ILE A 20 -5.81 1.09 -22.43
C ILE A 20 -4.75 1.75 -21.55
N GLU A 21 -3.47 1.64 -21.90
CA GLU A 21 -2.36 2.22 -21.13
C GLU A 21 -2.50 3.74 -20.98
N LYS A 22 -2.87 4.45 -22.07
CA LYS A 22 -3.11 5.90 -22.02
C LYS A 22 -4.21 6.34 -21.06
N LYS A 23 -5.17 5.47 -20.75
CA LYS A 23 -6.30 5.76 -19.85
C LYS A 23 -6.02 5.34 -18.41
N ARG A 24 -4.95 4.58 -18.14
CA ARG A 24 -4.62 4.14 -16.79
C ARG A 24 -4.16 5.30 -15.92
N GLN A 25 -4.61 5.31 -14.68
CA GLN A 25 -4.14 6.22 -13.65
C GLN A 25 -3.03 5.53 -12.85
N ARG A 26 -1.81 6.05 -12.95
CA ARG A 26 -0.67 5.55 -12.16
C ARG A 26 -0.71 6.18 -10.78
N ILE A 27 -0.55 5.36 -9.74
CA ILE A 27 -0.37 5.85 -8.37
C ILE A 27 1.12 6.11 -8.17
N ILE A 28 1.49 7.39 -8.10
CA ILE A 28 2.86 7.80 -7.83
C ILE A 28 3.05 7.90 -6.32
N LEU A 29 3.81 6.97 -5.76
CA LEU A 29 4.21 7.03 -4.36
C LEU A 29 5.22 8.16 -4.15
N LYS A 30 5.03 8.92 -3.08
CA LYS A 30 5.95 9.98 -2.66
C LYS A 30 6.96 9.44 -1.66
N GLY A 31 8.14 10.05 -1.64
CA GLY A 31 9.22 9.70 -0.73
C GLY A 31 9.96 8.40 -1.09
N ASP A 32 11.10 8.22 -0.46
CA ASP A 32 12.00 7.09 -0.67
C ASP A 32 11.65 5.88 0.21
N VAL A 33 12.16 4.71 -0.19
CA VAL A 33 12.06 3.49 0.61
C VAL A 33 12.83 3.70 1.93
N PRO A 34 12.19 3.51 3.10
CA PRO A 34 12.88 3.64 4.39
C PRO A 34 13.94 2.56 4.57
N ASN A 35 14.93 2.82 5.45
CA ASN A 35 15.98 1.86 5.75
C ASN A 35 15.40 0.61 6.45
N PRO A 36 15.54 -0.61 5.90
CA PRO A 36 15.00 -1.82 6.51
C PRO A 36 15.57 -2.16 7.89
N ALA A 37 16.81 -1.73 8.18
CA ALA A 37 17.42 -1.91 9.51
C ALA A 37 16.88 -0.93 10.56
N ARG A 38 16.16 0.12 10.13
CA ARG A 38 15.53 1.15 10.97
C ARG A 38 14.16 1.49 10.39
N PRO A 39 13.20 0.55 10.46
CA PRO A 39 11.86 0.77 9.92
C PRO A 39 11.15 1.95 10.61
N PRO A 40 10.17 2.58 9.94
CA PRO A 40 9.36 3.59 10.59
C PRO A 40 8.58 2.98 11.77
N ILE A 41 8.23 3.81 12.75
CA ILE A 41 7.37 3.39 13.85
C ILE A 41 5.97 3.11 13.31
N GLY A 42 5.37 2.00 13.72
CA GLY A 42 4.04 1.57 13.31
C GLY A 42 4.02 0.80 11.99
N CYS A 43 3.08 1.11 11.10
CA CYS A 43 2.98 0.42 9.82
C CYS A 43 4.18 0.72 8.92
N ASN A 44 4.85 -0.31 8.41
CA ASN A 44 6.07 -0.17 7.60
C ASN A 44 5.90 0.69 6.32
N PHE A 45 4.66 0.88 5.86
CA PHE A 45 4.35 1.68 4.67
C PHE A 45 3.87 3.10 4.98
N ASN A 46 3.76 3.50 6.25
CA ASN A 46 3.08 4.75 6.65
C ASN A 46 3.66 6.02 6.01
N THR A 47 4.98 6.14 5.86
CA THR A 47 5.65 7.32 5.31
C THR A 47 5.41 7.51 3.82
N ARG A 48 4.99 6.46 3.12
CA ARG A 48 4.76 6.47 1.66
C ARG A 48 3.30 6.19 1.29
N CYS A 49 2.48 5.75 2.24
CA CYS A 49 1.08 5.41 2.01
C CYS A 49 0.27 6.68 1.74
N PRO A 50 -0.40 6.80 0.56
CA PRO A 50 -1.17 7.99 0.22
C PRO A 50 -2.44 8.16 1.07
N VAL A 51 -2.80 7.12 1.82
CA VAL A 51 -4.01 7.05 2.65
C VAL A 51 -3.70 6.62 4.08
N ALA A 52 -2.49 6.92 4.57
CA ALA A 52 -2.10 6.68 5.95
C ALA A 52 -3.06 7.42 6.91
N VAL A 53 -3.51 6.73 7.95
CA VAL A 53 -4.33 7.34 9.01
C VAL A 53 -3.39 7.94 10.05
N PRO A 54 -3.41 9.27 10.29
CA PRO A 54 -2.60 9.89 11.33
C PRO A 54 -2.89 9.29 12.71
N GLY A 55 -1.88 9.20 13.56
CA GLY A 55 -1.97 8.44 14.81
C GLY A 55 -1.80 6.95 14.55
N ILE A 56 -2.85 6.27 14.08
CA ILE A 56 -2.89 4.80 13.97
C ILE A 56 -1.71 4.25 13.16
N CYS A 57 -1.57 4.62 11.89
CA CYS A 57 -0.54 4.03 11.03
C CYS A 57 0.89 4.41 11.45
N TYR A 58 1.06 5.46 12.26
CA TYR A 58 2.36 6.00 12.68
C TYR A 58 2.77 5.59 14.09
N GLN A 59 1.88 4.92 14.83
CA GLN A 59 2.07 4.60 16.25
C GLN A 59 1.75 3.13 16.54
N GLU A 60 0.68 2.60 15.96
CA GLU A 60 0.27 1.22 16.17
C GLU A 60 1.12 0.27 15.32
N PRO A 61 1.52 -0.90 15.87
CA PRO A 61 2.29 -1.89 15.12
C PRO A 61 1.52 -2.39 13.89
N ASP A 62 2.25 -3.00 12.94
CA ASP A 62 1.63 -3.60 11.76
C ASP A 62 0.43 -4.50 12.16
N PRO A 63 -0.72 -4.34 11.49
CA PRO A 63 -1.92 -5.10 11.82
C PRO A 63 -1.72 -6.57 11.45
N PRO A 64 -2.46 -7.49 12.10
CA PRO A 64 -2.40 -8.90 11.74
C PRO A 64 -2.85 -9.11 10.29
N LEU A 65 -2.31 -10.15 9.65
CA LEU A 65 -2.80 -10.61 8.37
C LEU A 65 -4.16 -11.30 8.59
N ILE A 66 -5.22 -10.71 8.05
CA ILE A 66 -6.59 -11.23 8.18
C ILE A 66 -7.18 -11.59 6.82
N GLU A 67 -8.13 -12.53 6.82
CA GLU A 67 -8.91 -12.87 5.63
C GLU A 67 -10.04 -11.85 5.46
N VAL A 68 -9.93 -11.01 4.43
CA VAL A 68 -10.89 -9.92 4.15
C VAL A 68 -12.05 -10.38 3.26
N SER A 69 -11.84 -11.45 2.50
CA SER A 69 -12.82 -12.17 1.70
C SER A 69 -12.26 -13.56 1.41
N PRO A 70 -13.08 -14.58 1.08
CA PRO A 70 -12.59 -15.94 0.86
C PRO A 70 -11.37 -16.01 -0.08
N GLY A 71 -10.25 -16.53 0.42
CA GLY A 71 -8.99 -16.66 -0.32
C GLY A 71 -8.20 -15.37 -0.51
N HIS A 72 -8.58 -14.25 0.12
CA HIS A 72 -7.91 -12.95 0.00
C HIS A 72 -7.55 -12.43 1.38
N TRP A 73 -6.26 -12.12 1.55
CA TRP A 73 -5.70 -11.74 2.83
C TRP A 73 -5.04 -10.37 2.73
N ALA A 74 -5.16 -9.57 3.79
CA ALA A 74 -4.50 -8.27 3.88
C ALA A 74 -4.13 -7.94 5.32
N ALA A 75 -2.97 -7.30 5.49
CA ALA A 75 -2.53 -6.68 6.73
C ALA A 75 -2.58 -5.15 6.52
N CYS A 76 -3.72 -4.52 6.80
CA CYS A 76 -3.87 -3.07 6.68
C CYS A 76 -4.80 -2.53 7.77
N HIS A 77 -4.47 -1.39 8.39
CA HIS A 77 -5.35 -0.77 9.39
C HIS A 77 -6.68 -0.30 8.80
N ARG A 78 -6.79 -0.19 7.47
CA ARG A 78 -8.04 0.17 6.77
C ARG A 78 -8.89 -1.05 6.38
N THR A 79 -8.40 -2.26 6.62
CA THR A 79 -9.13 -3.50 6.34
C THR A 79 -9.56 -4.23 7.61
N LEU A 80 -9.13 -3.73 8.77
CA LEU A 80 -9.64 -4.14 10.08
C LEU A 80 -11.07 -3.64 10.29
#